data_AF-A0A5W3QLX1-F1
#
_entry.id   AF-A0A5W3QLX1-F1
#
_cell.length_a   1.000
_cell.length_b   1.000
_cell.length_c   1.000
_cell.angle_alpha   90.00
_cell.angle_beta   90.00
_cell.angle_gamma   90.00
#
_symmetry.space_group_name_H-M   'P 1'
#
loop_
_entity.id
_entity.type
_entity.pdbx_description
1 polymer ?
#
loop_
_entity_poly.entity_id
_entity_poly.type
_entity_poly.pdbx_seq_one_letter_code
_entity_poly.pdbx_strand_id
1 'polypeptide(L)'
;LEFPFVICFAMKLVKRANFRNALYTMMARSFLESHLVLNNDNENPAIPTILEGLNFLNENNYMDVRLPSDEEIQSQKDFIVLDESVSISQMVKSYCADKKSTPRLIAKITDRVERIIAEDDDADGEYIKGLIEIEYERNKKL
;
A
#
# COMPACT_ATOMS: atom_id res chain seq x y z
N LEU A 1 7.76 -12.94 -15.98
CA LEU A 1 7.69 -14.29 -15.37
C LEU A 1 6.22 -14.66 -15.33
N GLU A 2 5.88 -15.77 -15.99
CA GLU A 2 4.53 -16.30 -16.07
C GLU A 2 4.53 -17.69 -15.43
N PHE A 3 3.43 -18.04 -14.78
CA PHE A 3 3.31 -19.29 -14.03
C PHE A 3 2.04 -20.03 -14.49
N PRO A 4 2.02 -21.37 -14.46
CA PRO A 4 0.83 -22.14 -14.82
C PRO A 4 -0.36 -21.83 -13.89
N PHE A 5 -0.08 -21.62 -12.61
CA PHE A 5 -1.08 -21.24 -11.60
C PHE A 5 -0.50 -20.19 -10.67
N VAL A 6 -1.36 -19.32 -10.14
CA VAL A 6 -1.02 -18.34 -9.11
C VAL A 6 -2.04 -18.44 -7.97
N ILE A 7 -1.55 -18.48 -6.73
CA ILE A 7 -2.38 -18.38 -5.53
C ILE A 7 -2.01 -17.08 -4.83
N CYS A 8 -2.94 -16.14 -4.80
CA CYS A 8 -2.79 -14.85 -4.15
C CYS A 8 -3.51 -14.86 -2.81
N PHE A 9 -2.80 -14.53 -1.73
CA PHE A 9 -3.37 -14.37 -0.40
C PHE A 9 -3.51 -12.88 -0.08
N ALA A 10 -4.71 -12.44 0.28
CA ALA A 10 -4.93 -11.08 0.76
C ALA A 10 -5.75 -11.08 2.06
N MET A 11 -5.22 -10.42 3.09
CA MET A 11 -5.88 -10.33 4.40
C MET A 11 -7.14 -9.49 4.34
N LYS A 12 -7.17 -8.44 3.51
CA LYS A 12 -8.30 -7.54 3.34
C LYS A 12 -8.27 -6.90 1.96
N LEU A 13 -9.44 -6.67 1.37
CA LEU A 13 -9.56 -5.88 0.16
C LEU A 13 -9.66 -4.40 0.53
N VAL A 14 -8.71 -3.59 0.03
CA VAL A 14 -8.63 -2.16 0.34
C VAL A 14 -8.78 -1.34 -0.93
N LYS A 15 -9.57 -0.26 -0.88
CA LYS A 15 -9.79 0.68 -2.00
C LYS A 15 -8.61 1.66 -2.19
N ARG A 16 -7.38 1.15 -2.28
CA ARG A 16 -6.15 1.92 -2.57
C ARG A 16 -5.62 1.55 -3.96
N ALA A 17 -5.12 2.53 -4.72
CA ALA A 17 -4.63 2.31 -6.09
C ALA A 17 -3.45 1.32 -6.14
N ASN A 18 -2.45 1.48 -5.27
CA ASN A 18 -1.28 0.61 -5.20
C ASN A 18 -1.65 -0.84 -4.88
N PHE A 19 -2.56 -1.05 -3.94
CA PHE A 19 -3.07 -2.39 -3.58
C PHE A 19 -3.75 -3.07 -4.76
N ARG A 20 -4.64 -2.35 -5.47
CA ARG A 20 -5.28 -2.85 -6.69
C ARG A 20 -4.26 -3.22 -7.76
N ASN A 21 -3.30 -2.32 -8.04
CA ASN A 21 -2.26 -2.55 -9.04
C ASN A 21 -1.42 -3.79 -8.73
N ALA A 22 -1.05 -3.96 -7.46
CA ALA A 22 -0.34 -5.15 -6.99
C ALA A 22 -1.17 -6.41 -7.20
N LEU A 23 -2.44 -6.39 -6.78
CA LEU A 23 -3.38 -7.51 -6.93
C LEU A 23 -3.57 -7.91 -8.40
N TYR A 24 -3.84 -6.94 -9.28
CA TYR A 24 -3.97 -7.16 -10.73
C TYR A 24 -2.69 -7.76 -11.31
N THR A 25 -1.54 -7.18 -10.96
CA THR A 25 -0.25 -7.64 -11.46
C THR A 25 0.05 -9.06 -11.03
N MET A 26 -0.27 -9.45 -9.80
CA MET A 26 -0.06 -10.81 -9.30
C MET A 26 -1.01 -11.80 -9.99
N MET A 27 -2.31 -11.49 -10.02
CA MET A 27 -3.34 -12.36 -10.57
C MET A 27 -3.19 -12.59 -12.08
N ALA A 28 -2.68 -11.60 -12.82
CA ALA A 28 -2.46 -11.69 -14.26
C ALA A 28 -1.18 -12.46 -14.65
N ARG A 29 -0.36 -12.94 -13.71
CA ARG A 29 0.82 -13.75 -14.03
C ARG A 29 0.50 -15.23 -14.31
N SER A 30 -0.74 -15.64 -14.10
CA SER A 30 -1.18 -16.99 -14.43
C SER A 30 -1.67 -17.09 -15.87
N PHE A 31 -1.37 -18.19 -16.54
CA PHE A 31 -1.90 -18.47 -17.88
C PHE A 31 -2.92 -19.63 -17.91
N LEU A 32 -3.11 -20.40 -16.83
CA LEU A 32 -4.23 -21.35 -16.71
C LEU A 32 -5.25 -20.86 -15.70
N GLU A 33 -4.86 -20.76 -14.43
CA GLU A 33 -5.80 -20.49 -13.33
C GLU A 33 -5.19 -19.60 -12.24
N SER A 34 -6.00 -18.67 -11.72
CA SER A 34 -5.62 -17.80 -10.60
C SER A 34 -6.61 -17.96 -9.46
N HIS A 35 -6.09 -18.21 -8.26
CA HIS A 35 -6.89 -18.33 -7.04
C HIS A 35 -6.62 -17.15 -6.12
N LEU A 36 -7.67 -16.43 -5.74
CA LEU A 36 -7.60 -15.39 -4.73
C LEU A 36 -8.18 -15.93 -3.42
N VAL A 37 -7.34 -16.06 -2.40
CA VAL A 37 -7.73 -16.46 -1.05
C VAL A 37 -7.84 -15.21 -0.19
N LEU A 38 -9.03 -14.99 0.36
CA LEU A 38 -9.35 -13.84 1.20
C LEU A 38 -9.62 -14.30 2.63
N ASN A 39 -9.30 -13.46 3.61
CA ASN A 39 -9.80 -13.65 4.96
C ASN A 39 -11.33 -13.47 4.98
N ASN A 40 -11.99 -14.07 5.97
CA ASN A 40 -13.43 -13.95 6.16
C ASN A 40 -13.80 -12.57 6.72
N ASP A 41 -13.68 -11.54 5.88
CA ASP A 41 -14.01 -10.15 6.18
C ASP A 41 -15.44 -9.84 5.73
N ASN A 42 -16.42 -10.35 6.49
CA ASN A 42 -17.86 -10.17 6.20
C ASN A 42 -18.31 -8.71 6.22
N GLU A 43 -17.52 -7.82 6.81
CA GLU A 43 -17.81 -6.39 6.89
C GLU A 43 -17.30 -5.62 5.67
N ASN A 44 -16.53 -6.27 4.78
CA ASN A 44 -15.97 -5.59 3.62
C ASN A 44 -17.06 -5.30 2.57
N PRO A 45 -17.35 -4.02 2.28
CA PRO A 45 -18.42 -3.65 1.37
C PRO A 45 -18.14 -4.08 -0.08
N ALA A 46 -16.90 -4.43 -0.43
CA ALA A 46 -16.56 -4.88 -1.77
C ALA A 46 -16.94 -6.35 -2.04
N ILE A 47 -17.03 -7.19 -0.99
CA ILE A 47 -17.27 -8.63 -1.15
C ILE A 47 -18.61 -8.93 -1.84
N PRO A 48 -19.75 -8.34 -1.43
CA PRO A 48 -21.03 -8.57 -2.11
C PRO A 48 -20.98 -8.20 -3.59
N THR A 49 -20.39 -7.05 -3.94
CA THR A 49 -20.28 -6.58 -5.33
C THR A 49 -19.39 -7.50 -6.18
N ILE A 50 -18.30 -8.02 -5.60
CA ILE A 50 -17.43 -8.98 -6.31
C ILE A 50 -18.17 -10.30 -6.57
N LEU A 51 -18.90 -10.82 -5.57
CA LEU A 51 -19.67 -12.05 -5.72
C LEU A 51 -20.79 -11.91 -6.76
N GLU A 52 -21.48 -10.77 -6.76
CA GLU A 52 -22.50 -10.45 -7.77
C GLU A 52 -21.90 -10.43 -9.18
N GLY A 53 -20.79 -9.72 -9.37
CA GLY A 53 -20.10 -9.67 -10.66
C GLY A 53 -19.57 -11.03 -11.11
N LEU A 54 -19.07 -11.86 -10.18
CA LEU A 54 -18.64 -13.23 -10.48
C LEU A 54 -19.81 -14.12 -10.90
N ASN A 55 -20.95 -14.05 -10.21
CA ASN A 55 -22.15 -14.79 -10.59
C ASN A 55 -22.63 -14.38 -11.98
N PHE A 56 -22.70 -13.08 -12.25
CA PHE A 56 -23.07 -12.58 -13.57
C PHE A 56 -22.12 -13.07 -14.66
N LEU A 57 -20.80 -13.00 -14.43
CA LEU A 57 -19.79 -13.46 -15.38
C LEU A 57 -19.91 -14.95 -15.66
N ASN A 58 -20.13 -15.78 -14.62
CA ASN A 58 -20.29 -17.23 -14.76
C ASN A 58 -21.55 -17.61 -15.54
N GLU A 59 -22.63 -16.82 -15.44
CA GLU A 59 -23.89 -17.07 -16.15
C GLU A 59 -23.86 -16.56 -17.59
N ASN A 60 -23.21 -15.42 -17.83
CA ASN A 60 -23.32 -14.67 -19.09
C ASN A 60 -22.06 -14.73 -19.97
N ASN A 61 -20.92 -15.19 -19.44
CA ASN A 61 -19.61 -15.22 -20.12
C ASN A 61 -19.11 -13.84 -20.61
N TYR A 62 -19.60 -12.74 -20.02
CA TYR A 62 -19.05 -11.40 -20.23
C TYR A 62 -19.09 -10.57 -18.94
N MET A 63 -18.30 -9.50 -18.93
CA MET A 63 -18.34 -8.51 -17.85
C MET A 63 -19.29 -7.37 -18.22
N ASP A 64 -20.25 -7.07 -17.36
CA ASP A 64 -21.06 -5.85 -17.44
C ASP A 64 -20.40 -4.75 -16.61
N VAL A 65 -19.73 -3.82 -17.27
CA VAL A 65 -18.97 -2.73 -16.63
C VAL A 65 -19.43 -1.39 -17.16
N ARG A 66 -19.72 -0.46 -16.24
CA ARG A 66 -20.05 0.92 -16.60
C ARG A 66 -18.83 1.64 -17.15
N LEU A 67 -19.01 2.35 -18.25
CA LEU A 67 -18.02 3.32 -18.71
C LEU A 67 -17.84 4.43 -17.65
N PRO A 68 -16.60 4.74 -17.23
CA PRO A 68 -16.35 5.89 -16.36
C PRO A 68 -16.91 7.19 -16.95
N SER A 69 -17.36 8.12 -16.11
CA SER A 69 -17.83 9.43 -16.54
C SER A 69 -16.65 10.31 -16.96
N ASP A 70 -16.92 11.39 -17.70
CA ASP A 70 -15.88 12.34 -18.10
C ASP A 70 -15.15 12.96 -16.91
N GLU A 71 -15.86 13.21 -15.80
CA GLU A 71 -15.28 13.68 -14.53
C GLU A 71 -14.34 12.64 -13.91
N GLU A 72 -14.74 11.36 -13.88
CA GLU A 72 -13.90 10.27 -13.39
C GLU A 72 -12.66 10.07 -14.27
N ILE A 73 -12.79 10.19 -15.58
CA ILE A 73 -11.67 10.10 -16.53
C ILE A 73 -10.70 11.26 -16.32
N GLN A 74 -11.21 12.48 -16.13
CA GLN A 74 -10.37 13.64 -15.90
C GLN A 74 -9.62 13.52 -14.57
N SER A 75 -10.30 13.08 -13.50
CA SER A 75 -9.67 12.87 -12.20
C SER A 75 -8.56 11.82 -12.25
N GLN A 76 -8.70 10.75 -13.04
CA GLN A 76 -7.66 9.72 -13.20
C GLN A 76 -6.34 10.24 -13.78
N LYS A 77 -6.36 11.29 -14.62
CA LYS A 77 -5.14 11.89 -15.18
C LYS A 77 -4.32 12.65 -14.14
N ASP A 78 -4.96 13.11 -13.07
CA ASP A 78 -4.31 13.85 -11.99
C ASP A 78 -3.55 12.92 -11.01
N PHE A 79 -3.76 11.60 -11.10
CA PHE A 79 -3.28 10.60 -10.13
C PHE A 79 -2.11 9.72 -10.59
N ILE A 80 -1.34 10.07 -11.63
CA ILE A 80 0.03 9.52 -11.74
C ILE A 80 0.89 10.17 -10.65
N VAL A 81 0.58 9.86 -9.40
CA VAL A 81 1.41 10.14 -8.25
C VAL A 81 2.45 9.03 -8.27
N LEU A 82 3.70 9.37 -8.63
CA LEU A 82 4.84 8.58 -8.19
C LEU A 82 4.82 8.64 -6.66
N ASP A 83 4.12 7.68 -6.06
CA ASP A 83 4.16 7.41 -4.63
C ASP A 83 5.51 6.75 -4.32
N GLU A 84 6.60 7.45 -4.63
CA GLU A 84 7.87 7.21 -3.97
C GLU A 84 7.64 7.67 -2.53
N SER A 85 7.06 6.80 -1.71
CA SER A 85 6.99 7.01 -0.28
C SER A 85 8.40 7.32 0.18
N VAL A 86 8.61 8.56 0.65
CA VAL A 86 9.92 9.02 1.11
C VAL A 86 10.37 8.03 2.18
N SER A 87 11.47 7.33 1.94
CA SER A 87 11.94 6.31 2.88
C SER A 87 12.10 6.89 4.28
N ILE A 88 11.90 6.06 5.32
CA ILE A 88 12.12 6.48 6.72
C ILE A 88 13.51 7.10 6.87
N SER A 89 14.53 6.52 6.22
CA SER A 89 15.88 7.08 6.16
C SER A 89 15.91 8.52 5.60
N GLN A 90 15.21 8.79 4.50
CA GLN A 90 15.13 10.14 3.93
C GLN A 90 14.34 11.11 4.83
N MET A 91 13.26 10.66 5.48
CA MET A 91 12.51 11.48 6.45
C MET A 91 13.36 11.86 7.67
N VAL A 92 14.15 10.92 8.21
CA VAL A 92 15.06 11.21 9.32
C VAL A 92 16.16 12.18 8.88
N LYS A 93 16.73 11.97 7.70
CA LYS A 93 17.78 12.85 7.15
C LYS A 93 17.26 14.27 6.93
N SER A 94 16.07 14.44 6.38
CA SER A 94 15.48 15.77 6.16
C SER A 94 15.18 16.47 7.49
N TYR A 95 14.64 15.76 8.48
CA TYR A 95 14.41 16.31 9.82
C TYR A 95 15.69 16.76 10.53
N CYS A 96 16.79 16.03 10.32
CA CYS A 96 18.08 16.31 10.94
C CYS A 96 18.94 17.33 10.18
N ALA A 97 18.61 17.63 8.92
CA ALA A 97 19.41 18.48 8.04
C ALA A 97 19.65 19.88 8.62
N ASP A 98 18.60 20.49 9.19
CA ASP A 98 18.66 21.84 9.75
C ASP A 98 19.23 21.89 11.17
N LYS A 99 19.46 20.73 11.81
CA LYS A 99 19.77 20.63 13.24
C LYS A 99 21.23 20.29 13.55
N LYS A 100 22.12 20.29 12.55
CA LYS A 100 23.56 19.95 12.66
C LYS A 100 23.82 18.61 13.37
N SER A 101 22.97 17.63 13.13
CA SER A 101 23.03 16.32 13.78
C SER A 101 24.24 15.50 13.32
N THR A 102 24.83 14.72 14.22
CA THR A 102 25.94 13.83 13.87
C THR A 102 25.45 12.66 13.02
N PRO A 103 26.29 12.08 12.12
CA PRO A 103 25.93 10.88 11.36
C PRO A 103 25.51 9.70 12.27
N ARG A 104 26.09 9.64 13.48
CA ARG A 104 25.78 8.64 14.50
C ARG A 104 24.37 8.82 15.06
N LEU A 105 23.95 10.07 15.32
CA LEU A 105 22.61 10.39 15.77
C LEU A 105 21.56 10.03 14.71
N ILE A 106 21.82 10.39 13.44
CA ILE A 106 20.94 10.07 12.31
C ILE A 106 20.73 8.56 12.19
N ALA A 107 21.82 7.78 12.16
CA ALA A 107 21.74 6.32 12.03
C ALA A 107 20.96 5.67 13.19
N LYS A 108 21.15 6.18 14.41
CA LYS A 108 20.46 5.66 15.61
C LYS A 108 18.95 5.94 15.58
N ILE A 109 18.54 7.12 15.12
CA ILE A 109 17.13 7.47 15.00
C ILE A 109 16.49 6.61 13.91
N THR A 110 17.13 6.48 12.73
CA THR A 110 16.63 5.64 11.64
C THR A 110 16.38 4.19 12.08
N ASP A 111 17.37 3.53 12.67
CA ASP A 111 17.27 2.15 13.14
C ASP A 111 16.16 1.96 14.19
N ARG A 112 15.92 2.96 15.04
CA ARG A 112 14.89 2.87 16.08
C ARG A 112 13.48 3.10 15.55
N VAL A 113 13.32 4.06 14.65
CA VAL A 113 12.04 4.35 14.01
C VAL A 113 11.63 3.17 13.10
N GLU A 114 12.57 2.61 12.33
CA GLU A 114 12.32 1.41 11.50
C GLU A 114 11.87 0.21 12.34
N ARG A 115 12.50 -0.05 13.50
CA ARG A 115 12.08 -1.15 14.38
C ARG A 115 10.68 -0.97 14.99
N ILE A 116 10.28 0.27 15.28
CA ILE A 116 8.95 0.55 15.87
C ILE A 116 7.86 0.36 14.81
N ILE A 117 8.12 0.78 13.57
CA ILE A 117 7.16 0.69 12.46
C ILE A 117 7.12 -0.72 11.86
N ALA A 118 8.15 -1.53 12.05
CA ALA A 118 8.18 -2.91 11.52
C ALA A 118 7.01 -3.79 12.01
N GLU A 119 6.34 -3.41 13.10
CA GLU A 119 5.18 -4.11 13.65
C GLU A 119 3.83 -3.44 13.29
N ASP A 120 3.85 -2.29 12.59
CA ASP A 120 2.67 -1.49 12.26
C ASP A 120 2.64 -1.12 10.76
N ASP A 121 1.98 -1.97 9.97
CA ASP A 121 1.83 -1.81 8.52
C ASP A 121 0.93 -0.61 8.11
N ASP A 122 0.23 0.02 9.06
CA ASP A 122 -0.70 1.14 8.82
C ASP A 122 -0.16 2.49 9.34
N ALA A 123 1.11 2.55 9.79
CA ALA A 123 1.75 3.76 10.25
C ALA A 123 1.77 4.88 9.18
N ASP A 124 1.09 5.99 9.45
CA ASP A 124 1.03 7.13 8.54
C ASP A 124 2.23 8.11 8.70
N GLY A 125 2.38 9.03 7.74
CA GLY A 125 3.49 9.98 7.73
C GLY A 125 3.51 10.97 8.90
N GLU A 126 2.37 11.27 9.54
CA GLU A 126 2.31 12.15 10.71
C GLU A 126 2.80 11.42 11.95
N TYR A 127 2.38 10.17 12.13
CA TYR A 127 2.84 9.30 13.21
C TYR A 127 4.36 9.09 13.14
N ILE A 128 4.88 8.79 11.95
CA ILE A 128 6.32 8.62 11.72
C ILE A 128 7.09 9.91 12.06
N LYS A 129 6.58 11.08 11.66
CA LYS A 129 7.17 12.37 12.05
C LYS A 129 7.23 12.52 13.57
N GLY A 130 6.13 12.28 14.27
CA GLY A 130 6.07 12.36 15.73
C GLY A 130 7.09 11.46 16.41
N LEU A 131 7.27 10.23 15.93
CA LEU A 131 8.30 9.31 16.41
C LEU A 131 9.72 9.85 16.21
N ILE A 132 10.00 10.42 15.03
CA ILE A 132 11.31 11.02 14.73
C ILE A 132 11.61 12.17 15.70
N GLU A 133 10.63 13.03 16.02
CA GLU A 133 10.83 14.16 16.95
C GLU A 133 11.17 13.67 18.37
N ILE A 134 10.40 12.70 18.85
CA ILE A 134 10.59 12.13 20.19
C ILE A 134 11.97 11.48 20.30
N GLU A 135 12.35 10.69 19.29
CA GLU A 135 13.65 10.00 19.29
C GLU A 135 14.82 10.96 19.08
N TYR A 136 14.61 12.05 18.36
CA TYR A 136 15.59 13.12 18.25
C TYR A 136 15.91 13.76 19.60
N GLU A 137 14.88 14.23 20.32
CA GLU A 137 15.09 14.88 21.62
C GLU A 137 15.67 13.91 22.68
N ARG A 138 15.29 12.62 22.63
CA ARG A 138 15.88 11.58 23.50
C ARG A 138 17.37 11.37 23.26
N ASN A 139 17.85 11.54 22.03
CA ASN A 139 19.21 11.20 21.63
C ASN A 139 20.10 12.42 21.32
N LYS A 140 19.59 13.65 21.48
CA LYS A 140 20.26 14.94 21.20
C LYS A 140 21.65 15.15 21.80
N LYS A 141 22.04 14.35 22.80
CA LYS A 141 23.36 14.40 23.45
C LYS A 141 24.46 13.64 22.68
N LEU A 142 24.11 12.96 21.58
CA LEU A 142 25.00 12.21 20.67
C LEU A 142 25.31 13.02 19.40
#